data_AF-A0A101XP69-F1
#
_entry.id   AF-A0A101XP69-F1
#
_cell.length_a   1.000
_cell.length_b   1.000
_cell.length_c   1.000
_cell.angle_alpha   90.00
_cell.angle_beta   90.00
_cell.angle_gamma   90.00
#
_symmetry.space_group_name_H-M   'P 1'
#
loop_
_entity.id
_entity.type
_entity.pdbx_description
1 polymer ?
#
loop_
_entity_poly.entity_id
_entity_poly.type
_entity_poly.pdbx_seq_one_letter_code
_entity_poly.pdbx_strand_id
1 'polypeptide(L)'
;MIVPLFLEAGTGFAIGVVANALFLGIQFAGELLDVQTGFSMSSLVSPGTIGPTSLITNLYTVLFTLWFFSVDGHDVLFLALFQSFHVIPLGQAHFGAQGVSSTMLDALASLTLLGVEVAAPILLALFLTNVSLAVASRAVPQMNVFFVGLPITLFVGIALILLLIPDLTVAFSQVMLAMNEETNRMIQMLGGSHP
;
A
#
# COMPACT_ATOMS: atom_id res chain seq x y z
N MET A 1 32.00 -10.92 17.18
CA MET A 1 31.12 -11.74 16.32
C MET A 1 29.64 -11.41 16.50
N ILE A 2 29.15 -11.20 17.73
CA ILE A 2 27.74 -10.87 17.98
C ILE A 2 27.33 -9.50 17.42
N VAL A 3 28.16 -8.46 17.61
CA VAL A 3 27.88 -7.09 17.12
C VAL A 3 27.66 -7.00 15.60
N PRO A 4 28.54 -7.51 14.72
CA PRO A 4 28.32 -7.42 13.27
C PRO A 4 27.08 -8.20 12.81
N LEU A 5 26.73 -9.31 13.46
CA LEU A 5 25.50 -10.05 13.18
C LEU A 5 24.25 -9.19 13.43
N PHE A 6 24.21 -8.45 14.54
CA PHE A 6 23.11 -7.53 14.82
C PHE A 6 23.03 -6.37 13.82
N LEU A 7 24.17 -5.88 13.33
CA LEU A 7 24.21 -4.82 12.32
C LEU A 7 23.72 -5.31 10.94
N GLU A 8 24.10 -6.51 10.54
CA GLU A 8 23.60 -7.14 9.31
C GLU A 8 22.10 -7.42 9.39
N ALA A 9 21.64 -8.01 10.51
CA ALA A 9 20.23 -8.25 10.76
C ALA A 9 19.43 -6.93 10.77
N GLY A 10 19.96 -5.87 11.39
CA GLY A 10 19.36 -4.54 11.38
C GLY A 10 19.26 -3.94 9.98
N THR A 11 20.26 -4.20 9.12
CA THR A 11 20.28 -3.68 7.73
C THR A 11 19.23 -4.37 6.90
N GLY A 12 19.16 -5.71 6.98
CA GLY A 12 18.09 -6.48 6.35
C GLY A 12 16.70 -6.09 6.86
N PHE A 13 16.56 -5.83 8.17
CA PHE A 13 15.32 -5.34 8.75
C PHE A 13 14.92 -3.98 8.18
N ALA A 14 15.86 -3.03 8.08
CA ALA A 14 15.55 -1.70 7.58
C ALA A 14 15.11 -1.71 6.10
N ILE A 15 15.83 -2.45 5.24
CA ILE A 15 15.45 -2.66 3.84
C ILE A 15 14.08 -3.35 3.76
N GLY A 16 13.87 -4.38 4.58
CA GLY A 16 12.60 -5.11 4.65
C GLY A 16 11.42 -4.23 5.05
N VAL A 17 11.61 -3.25 5.95
CA VAL A 17 10.55 -2.31 6.33
C VAL A 17 10.20 -1.36 5.18
N VAL A 18 11.18 -0.86 4.43
CA VAL A 18 10.90 -0.03 3.24
C VAL A 18 10.12 -0.83 2.19
N ALA A 19 10.52 -2.08 1.95
CA ALA A 19 9.80 -2.98 1.05
C ALA A 19 8.37 -3.29 1.56
N ASN A 20 8.19 -3.46 2.88
CA ASN A 20 6.89 -3.71 3.48
C ASN A 20 5.97 -2.47 3.42
N ALA A 21 6.53 -1.26 3.51
CA ALA A 21 5.80 0.00 3.41
C ALA A 21 4.99 0.11 2.11
N LEU A 22 5.55 -0.37 0.99
CA LEU A 22 4.86 -0.47 -0.29
C LEU A 22 3.55 -1.27 -0.18
N PHE A 23 3.64 -2.48 0.37
CA PHE A 23 2.47 -3.35 0.55
C PHE A 23 1.48 -2.79 1.58
N LEU A 24 1.97 -2.11 2.62
CA LEU A 24 1.11 -1.42 3.59
C LEU A 24 0.32 -0.29 2.94
N GLY A 25 0.95 0.51 2.07
CA GLY A 25 0.26 1.57 1.32
C GLY A 25 -0.87 1.04 0.45
N ILE A 26 -0.61 -0.04 -0.29
CA ILE A 26 -1.62 -0.67 -1.15
C ILE A 26 -2.75 -1.31 -0.33
N GLN A 27 -2.43 -2.00 0.76
CA GLN A 27 -3.45 -2.55 1.66
C GLN A 27 -4.33 -1.45 2.25
N PHE A 28 -3.72 -0.36 2.73
CA PHE A 28 -4.45 0.77 3.29
C PHE A 28 -5.33 1.46 2.24
N ALA A 29 -4.84 1.59 1.02
CA ALA A 29 -5.64 2.08 -0.12
C ALA A 29 -6.87 1.17 -0.38
N GLY A 30 -6.66 -0.15 -0.35
CA GLY A 30 -7.74 -1.14 -0.44
C GLY A 30 -8.78 -0.99 0.68
N GLU A 31 -8.34 -0.76 1.92
CA GLU A 31 -9.22 -0.56 3.07
C GLU A 31 -10.07 0.70 2.92
N LEU A 32 -9.49 1.79 2.41
CA LEU A 32 -10.23 3.02 2.11
C LEU A 32 -11.30 2.79 1.03
N LEU A 33 -11.00 1.99 0.01
CA LEU A 33 -11.98 1.60 -1.00
C LEU A 33 -13.10 0.76 -0.40
N ASP A 34 -12.77 -0.19 0.47
CA ASP A 34 -13.75 -1.03 1.14
C ASP A 34 -14.71 -0.23 2.04
N VAL A 35 -14.16 0.76 2.76
CA VAL A 35 -14.96 1.72 3.54
C VAL A 35 -15.90 2.53 2.64
N GLN A 36 -15.43 3.00 1.48
CA GLN A 36 -16.26 3.75 0.54
C GLN A 36 -17.36 2.92 -0.11
N THR A 37 -17.14 1.63 -0.34
CA THR A 37 -18.20 0.74 -0.86
C THR A 37 -19.24 0.38 0.20
N GLY A 38 -18.94 0.58 1.49
CA GLY A 38 -19.83 0.25 2.59
C GLY A 38 -19.88 -1.25 2.93
N PHE A 39 -19.06 -2.09 2.29
CA PHE A 39 -18.94 -3.51 2.60
C PHE A 39 -18.45 -3.74 4.04
N SER A 40 -17.54 -2.88 4.52
CA SER A 40 -17.04 -2.89 5.89
C SER A 40 -18.13 -2.65 6.95
N MET A 41 -19.24 -1.98 6.62
CA MET A 41 -20.35 -1.76 7.55
C MET A 41 -21.16 -3.04 7.84
N SER A 42 -21.08 -4.06 6.98
CA SER A 42 -21.69 -5.37 7.26
C SER A 42 -21.03 -6.07 8.47
N SER A 43 -19.74 -5.78 8.72
CA SER A 43 -18.97 -6.35 9.83
C SER A 43 -19.44 -5.83 11.20
N LEU A 44 -20.01 -4.61 11.27
CA LEU A 44 -20.54 -4.03 12.51
C LEU A 44 -21.88 -4.64 12.93
N VAL A 45 -22.59 -5.28 12.00
CA VAL A 45 -23.92 -5.86 12.23
C VAL A 45 -23.84 -7.28 12.82
N SER A 46 -22.68 -7.94 12.78
CA SER A 46 -22.48 -9.27 13.38
C SER A 46 -21.09 -9.43 14.01
N PRO A 47 -20.90 -8.94 15.26
CA PRO A 47 -19.61 -8.94 15.97
C PRO A 47 -19.05 -10.34 16.35
N GLY A 48 -19.79 -11.42 16.08
CA GLY A 48 -19.48 -12.78 16.53
C GLY A 48 -18.96 -13.74 15.46
N THR A 49 -18.96 -13.32 14.20
CA THR A 49 -18.33 -14.09 13.11
C THR A 49 -16.98 -13.43 12.85
N ILE A 50 -15.91 -14.21 12.70
CA ILE A 50 -14.68 -13.71 12.06
C ILE A 50 -15.16 -13.07 10.75
N GLY A 51 -15.21 -11.73 10.73
CA GLY A 51 -15.89 -10.99 9.68
C GLY A 51 -15.35 -11.40 8.32
N PRO A 52 -16.15 -11.37 7.24
CA PRO A 52 -15.60 -11.64 5.93
C PRO A 52 -14.41 -10.70 5.72
N THR A 53 -13.26 -11.30 5.40
CA THR A 53 -12.08 -10.59 4.94
C THR A 53 -12.53 -9.55 3.92
N SER A 54 -12.11 -8.30 4.14
CA SER A 54 -12.48 -7.16 3.29
C SER A 54 -12.28 -7.52 1.81
N LEU A 55 -13.38 -7.69 1.08
CA LEU A 55 -13.35 -8.27 -0.28
C LEU A 55 -12.57 -7.35 -1.22
N ILE A 56 -12.81 -6.05 -1.11
CA ILE A 56 -12.17 -5.03 -1.94
C ILE A 56 -10.68 -4.91 -1.60
N THR A 57 -10.32 -4.85 -0.31
CA THR A 57 -8.91 -4.83 0.10
C THR A 57 -8.17 -6.06 -0.40
N ASN A 58 -8.77 -7.25 -0.25
CA ASN A 58 -8.15 -8.49 -0.67
C ASN A 58 -7.97 -8.54 -2.19
N LEU A 59 -9.00 -8.19 -2.96
CA LEU A 59 -8.92 -8.08 -4.42
C LEU A 59 -7.79 -7.12 -4.84
N TYR A 60 -7.76 -5.92 -4.26
CA TYR A 60 -6.78 -4.90 -4.61
C TYR A 60 -5.34 -5.34 -4.27
N THR A 61 -5.15 -5.95 -3.09
CA THR A 61 -3.84 -6.46 -2.65
C THR A 61 -3.37 -7.64 -3.50
N VAL A 62 -4.27 -8.56 -3.87
CA VAL A 62 -3.95 -9.68 -4.76
C VAL A 62 -3.59 -9.17 -6.16
N LEU A 63 -4.35 -8.22 -6.71
CA LEU A 63 -4.03 -7.61 -8.01
C LEU A 63 -2.65 -6.96 -8.01
N PHE A 64 -2.33 -6.18 -6.97
CA PHE A 64 -1.01 -5.59 -6.81
C PHE A 64 0.08 -6.64 -6.69
N THR A 65 -0.15 -7.70 -5.90
CA THR A 65 0.81 -8.79 -5.71
C THR A 65 1.08 -9.53 -7.03
N LEU A 66 0.02 -9.86 -7.78
CA LEU A 66 0.14 -10.49 -9.10
C LEU A 66 0.90 -9.59 -10.07
N TRP A 67 0.59 -8.30 -10.08
CA TRP A 67 1.32 -7.32 -10.89
C TRP A 67 2.79 -7.23 -10.48
N PHE A 68 3.09 -7.17 -9.19
CA PHE A 68 4.44 -7.09 -8.64
C PHE A 68 5.30 -8.30 -9.07
N PHE A 69 4.73 -9.51 -9.04
CA PHE A 69 5.42 -10.69 -9.57
C PHE A 69 5.50 -10.70 -11.09
N SER A 70 4.50 -10.16 -11.80
CA SER A 70 4.51 -10.11 -13.27
C SER A 70 5.59 -9.19 -13.85
N VAL A 71 6.09 -8.22 -13.08
CA VAL A 71 7.15 -7.29 -13.50
C VAL A 71 8.50 -7.61 -12.86
N ASP A 72 8.64 -8.80 -12.28
CA ASP A 72 9.83 -9.24 -11.56
C ASP A 72 10.25 -8.26 -10.43
N GLY A 73 9.28 -7.64 -9.76
CA GLY A 73 9.54 -6.68 -8.67
C GLY A 73 10.33 -7.28 -7.50
N HIS A 74 10.31 -8.60 -7.34
CA HIS A 74 11.12 -9.32 -6.37
C HIS A 74 12.62 -9.26 -6.69
N ASP A 75 13.01 -9.21 -7.97
CA ASP A 75 14.41 -9.07 -8.37
C ASP A 75 14.97 -7.71 -7.95
N VAL A 76 14.14 -6.66 -7.94
CA VAL A 76 14.52 -5.33 -7.42
C VAL A 76 14.91 -5.41 -5.95
N LEU A 77 14.15 -6.17 -5.14
CA LEU A 77 14.46 -6.37 -3.73
C LEU A 77 15.75 -7.18 -3.51
N PHE A 78 15.96 -8.23 -4.30
CA PHE A 78 17.20 -9.02 -4.22
C PHE A 78 18.42 -8.22 -4.67
N LEU A 79 18.28 -7.42 -5.73
CA LEU A 79 19.33 -6.52 -6.19
C LEU A 79 19.69 -5.48 -5.12
N ALA A 80 18.68 -4.88 -4.48
CA ALA A 80 18.89 -3.94 -3.39
C ALA A 80 19.61 -4.58 -2.19
N LEU A 81 19.24 -5.81 -1.82
CA LEU A 81 19.97 -6.56 -0.78
C LEU A 81 21.42 -6.82 -1.18
N PHE A 82 21.68 -7.25 -2.42
CA PHE A 82 23.03 -7.50 -2.91
C PHE A 82 23.87 -6.22 -2.96
N GLN A 83 23.27 -5.11 -3.40
CA GLN A 83 23.89 -3.79 -3.42
C GLN A 83 24.19 -3.28 -2.01
N SER A 84 23.36 -3.61 -1.02
CA SER A 84 23.62 -3.23 0.37
C SER A 84 24.95 -3.77 0.89
N PHE A 85 25.35 -4.99 0.51
CA PHE A 85 26.64 -5.58 0.88
C PHE A 85 27.85 -4.92 0.20
N HIS A 86 27.64 -4.26 -0.94
CA HIS A 86 28.70 -3.52 -1.62
C HIS A 86 28.89 -2.13 -1.03
N VAL A 87 27.79 -1.47 -0.66
CA VAL A 87 27.78 -0.12 -0.11
C VAL A 87 28.13 -0.10 1.38
N ILE A 88 27.68 -1.12 2.13
CA ILE A 88 27.88 -1.24 3.57
C ILE A 88 28.89 -2.37 3.82
N PRO A 89 30.16 -2.04 4.15
CA PRO A 89 31.13 -3.07 4.50
C PRO A 89 30.67 -3.90 5.70
N LEU A 90 31.04 -5.19 5.72
CA LEU A 90 30.61 -6.14 6.75
C LEU A 90 30.90 -5.60 8.17
N GLY A 91 29.85 -5.52 8.99
CA GLY A 91 29.92 -5.03 10.36
C GLY A 91 30.14 -3.53 10.53
N GLN A 92 30.04 -2.73 9.46
CA GLN A 92 30.25 -1.28 9.47
C GLN A 92 28.97 -0.48 9.18
N ALA A 93 27.79 -1.05 9.42
CA ALA A 93 26.53 -0.32 9.26
C ALA A 93 26.41 0.81 10.30
N HIS A 94 26.13 2.03 9.85
CA HIS A 94 26.08 3.22 10.69
C HIS A 94 24.66 3.51 11.22
N PHE A 95 24.11 2.63 12.07
CA PHE A 95 22.80 2.86 12.71
C PHE A 95 22.78 4.04 13.68
N GLY A 96 23.95 4.46 14.17
CA GLY A 96 24.10 5.64 15.04
C GLY A 96 24.13 6.97 14.29
N ALA A 97 24.13 6.97 12.95
CA ALA A 97 24.09 8.19 12.16
C ALA A 97 22.74 8.90 12.36
N GLN A 98 22.80 10.21 12.60
CA GLN A 98 21.61 11.04 12.73
C GLN A 98 20.83 11.00 11.41
N GLY A 99 19.61 10.46 11.44
CA GLY A 99 18.71 10.44 10.28
C GLY A 99 18.30 9.07 9.75
N VAL A 100 18.88 7.97 10.23
CA VAL A 100 18.43 6.61 9.84
C VAL A 100 16.97 6.37 10.23
N SER A 101 16.60 6.69 11.47
CA SER A 101 15.23 6.55 11.96
C SER A 101 14.25 7.50 11.26
N SER A 102 14.65 8.73 10.96
CA SER A 102 13.80 9.67 10.23
C SER A 102 13.61 9.23 8.79
N THR A 103 14.67 8.77 8.11
CA THR A 103 14.57 8.25 6.73
C THR A 103 13.62 7.05 6.67
N MET A 104 13.69 6.16 7.65
CA MET A 104 12.79 5.01 7.74
C MET A 104 11.32 5.43 7.93
N LEU A 105 11.07 6.44 8.78
CA LEU A 105 9.73 7.00 8.96
C LEU A 105 9.23 7.75 7.71
N ASP A 106 10.11 8.50 7.05
CA ASP A 106 9.81 9.20 5.79
C ASP A 106 9.44 8.20 4.69
N ALA A 107 10.20 7.12 4.55
CA ALA A 107 9.91 6.04 3.60
C ALA A 107 8.57 5.36 3.89
N LEU A 108 8.29 5.07 5.17
CA LEU A 108 6.99 4.53 5.59
C LEU A 108 5.83 5.47 5.23
N ALA A 109 5.96 6.76 5.55
CA ALA A 109 4.93 7.75 5.31
C ALA A 109 4.71 8.00 3.80
N SER A 110 5.79 8.20 3.05
CA SER A 110 5.74 8.50 1.62
C SER A 110 5.18 7.33 0.80
N LEU A 111 5.67 6.10 1.02
CA LEU A 111 5.18 4.93 0.29
C LEU A 111 3.73 4.57 0.66
N THR A 112 3.36 4.76 1.93
CA THR A 112 1.96 4.57 2.34
C THR A 112 1.05 5.60 1.67
N LEU A 113 1.44 6.88 1.68
CA LEU A 113 0.68 7.97 1.05
C LEU A 113 0.55 7.75 -0.46
N LEU A 114 1.65 7.37 -1.12
CA LEU A 114 1.67 7.11 -2.56
C LEU A 114 0.76 5.92 -2.90
N GLY A 115 0.75 4.86 -2.08
CA GLY A 115 -0.18 3.74 -2.22
C GLY A 115 -1.65 4.19 -2.18
N VAL A 116 -2.01 5.11 -1.27
CA VAL A 116 -3.36 5.70 -1.20
C VAL A 116 -3.66 6.56 -2.43
N GLU A 117 -2.68 7.32 -2.93
CA GLU A 117 -2.82 8.14 -4.12
C GLU A 117 -3.17 7.30 -5.35
N VAL A 118 -2.64 6.08 -5.47
CA VAL A 118 -3.03 5.15 -6.55
C VAL A 118 -4.53 4.83 -6.54
N ALA A 119 -5.17 4.76 -5.37
CA ALA A 119 -6.61 4.51 -5.26
C ALA A 119 -7.46 5.79 -5.39
N ALA A 120 -6.86 6.98 -5.39
CA ALA A 120 -7.56 8.26 -5.47
C ALA A 120 -8.61 8.38 -6.59
N PRO A 121 -8.35 7.99 -7.86
CA PRO A 121 -9.36 8.08 -8.91
C PRO A 121 -10.60 7.22 -8.62
N ILE A 122 -10.40 6.03 -8.05
CA ILE A 122 -11.49 5.10 -7.70
C ILE A 122 -12.26 5.65 -6.49
N LEU A 123 -11.54 6.14 -5.48
CA LEU A 123 -12.11 6.80 -4.30
C LEU A 123 -12.97 8.00 -4.70
N LEU A 124 -12.54 8.80 -5.68
CA LEU A 124 -13.31 9.96 -6.14
C LEU A 124 -14.58 9.54 -6.88
N ALA A 125 -14.51 8.52 -7.73
CA ALA A 125 -15.68 8.01 -8.44
C ALA A 125 -16.70 7.34 -7.49
N LEU A 126 -16.23 6.61 -6.47
CA LEU A 126 -17.09 6.08 -5.41
C LEU A 126 -17.73 7.19 -4.57
N PHE A 127 -16.98 8.25 -4.26
CA PHE A 127 -17.51 9.42 -3.57
C PHE A 127 -18.67 10.06 -4.37
N LEU A 128 -18.48 10.29 -5.67
CA LEU A 128 -19.55 10.82 -6.54
C LEU A 128 -20.76 9.88 -6.62
N THR A 129 -20.53 8.56 -6.60
CA THR A 129 -21.60 7.56 -6.55
C THR A 129 -22.40 7.67 -5.24
N ASN A 130 -21.71 7.79 -4.10
CA ASN A 130 -22.33 7.99 -2.80
C ASN A 130 -23.15 9.30 -2.72
N VAL A 131 -22.62 10.40 -3.27
CA VAL A 131 -23.36 11.67 -3.38
C VAL A 131 -24.61 11.50 -4.24
N SER A 132 -24.51 10.78 -5.35
CA SER A 132 -25.63 10.51 -6.24
C SER A 132 -26.73 9.69 -5.55
N LEU A 133 -26.34 8.66 -4.78
CA LEU A 133 -27.26 7.88 -3.95
C LEU A 133 -27.91 8.72 -2.85
N ALA A 134 -27.16 9.63 -2.22
CA ALA A 134 -27.69 10.54 -1.21
C ALA A 134 -28.75 11.48 -1.78
N VAL A 135 -28.55 12.01 -2.99
CA VAL A 135 -29.56 12.83 -3.69
C VAL A 135 -30.78 11.98 -4.08
N ALA A 136 -30.56 10.76 -4.59
CA ALA A 136 -31.64 9.83 -4.92
C ALA A 136 -32.49 9.45 -3.70
N SER A 137 -31.87 9.31 -2.52
CA SER A 137 -32.57 9.03 -1.26
C SER A 137 -33.59 10.12 -0.89
N ARG A 138 -33.30 11.38 -1.22
CA ARG A 138 -34.21 12.50 -0.98
C ARG A 138 -35.33 12.57 -2.02
N ALA A 139 -35.04 12.16 -3.26
CA ALA A 139 -36.02 12.16 -4.35
C ALA A 139 -37.05 11.02 -4.22
N VAL A 140 -36.62 9.84 -3.71
CA VAL A 140 -37.48 8.67 -3.48
C VAL A 140 -37.36 8.22 -2.02
N PRO A 141 -38.03 8.89 -1.07
CA PRO A 141 -37.91 8.60 0.37
C PRO A 141 -38.40 7.21 0.77
N GLN A 142 -39.25 6.59 -0.07
CA GLN A 142 -39.79 5.26 0.13
C GLN A 142 -38.75 4.16 -0.15
N MET A 143 -37.64 4.51 -0.83
CA MET A 143 -36.58 3.57 -1.17
C MET A 143 -35.66 3.37 0.03
N ASN A 144 -35.47 2.11 0.43
CA ASN A 144 -34.42 1.78 1.38
C ASN A 144 -33.04 1.90 0.68
N VAL A 145 -32.43 3.07 0.82
CA VAL A 145 -31.14 3.39 0.18
C VAL A 145 -30.01 2.54 0.71
N PHE A 146 -30.12 1.96 1.91
CA PHE A 146 -29.15 0.99 2.38
C PHE A 146 -29.22 -0.32 1.58
N PHE A 147 -30.44 -0.80 1.30
CA PHE A 147 -30.67 -2.04 0.56
C PHE A 147 -30.24 -1.93 -0.92
N VAL A 148 -30.43 -0.76 -1.52
CA VAL A 148 -30.10 -0.50 -2.92
C VAL A 148 -28.68 0.04 -3.09
N GLY A 149 -28.21 0.86 -2.16
CA GLY A 149 -26.93 1.56 -2.24
C GLY A 149 -25.74 0.61 -2.12
N LEU A 150 -25.75 -0.31 -1.15
CA LEU A 150 -24.63 -1.22 -0.89
C LEU A 150 -24.31 -2.12 -2.11
N PRO A 151 -25.31 -2.77 -2.78
CA PRO A 151 -25.05 -3.49 -4.03
C PRO A 151 -24.51 -2.60 -5.16
N ILE A 152 -25.00 -1.37 -5.27
CA ILE A 152 -24.58 -0.42 -6.31
C ILE A 152 -23.13 0.02 -6.09
N THR A 153 -22.78 0.48 -4.88
CA THR A 153 -21.44 0.95 -4.56
C THR A 153 -20.42 -0.17 -4.67
N LEU A 154 -20.77 -1.40 -4.26
CA LEU A 154 -19.91 -2.57 -4.45
C LEU A 154 -19.70 -2.89 -5.93
N PHE A 155 -20.77 -2.91 -6.72
CA PHE A 155 -20.68 -3.16 -8.17
C PHE A 155 -19.83 -2.09 -8.87
N VAL A 156 -20.07 -0.82 -8.56
CA VAL A 156 -19.29 0.30 -9.10
C VAL A 156 -17.82 0.20 -8.68
N GLY A 157 -17.54 -0.11 -7.41
CA GLY A 157 -16.16 -0.27 -6.92
C GLY A 157 -15.40 -1.36 -7.68
N ILE A 158 -15.99 -2.55 -7.82
CA ILE A 158 -15.38 -3.65 -8.58
C ILE A 158 -15.24 -3.29 -10.06
N ALA A 159 -16.28 -2.71 -10.67
CA ALA A 159 -16.25 -2.32 -12.07
C ALA A 159 -15.16 -1.27 -12.35
N LEU A 160 -14.98 -0.30 -11.47
CA LEU A 160 -13.93 0.71 -11.58
C LEU A 160 -12.54 0.12 -11.44
N ILE A 161 -12.32 -0.78 -10.46
CA ILE A 161 -11.04 -1.48 -10.33
C ILE A 161 -10.71 -2.23 -11.62
N LEU A 162 -11.66 -2.97 -12.17
CA LEU A 162 -11.48 -3.74 -13.41
C LEU A 162 -11.23 -2.85 -14.63
N LEU A 163 -11.98 -1.75 -14.76
CA LEU A 163 -11.86 -0.80 -15.87
C LEU A 163 -10.52 -0.07 -15.85
N LEU A 164 -10.04 0.28 -14.65
CA LEU A 164 -8.81 1.03 -14.43
C LEU A 164 -7.58 0.14 -14.30
N ILE A 165 -7.67 -1.19 -14.49
CA ILE A 165 -6.49 -2.09 -14.45
C ILE A 165 -5.31 -1.53 -15.27
N PRO A 166 -5.47 -1.11 -16.54
CA PRO A 166 -4.35 -0.59 -17.32
C PRO A 166 -3.69 0.62 -16.66
N ASP A 167 -4.48 1.57 -16.17
CA ASP A 167 -3.98 2.77 -15.49
C ASP A 167 -3.35 2.45 -14.13
N LEU A 168 -3.92 1.48 -13.41
CA LEU A 168 -3.37 0.98 -12.14
C LEU A 168 -1.99 0.38 -12.35
N THR A 169 -1.70 -0.30 -13.47
CA THR A 169 -0.33 -0.81 -13.72
C THR A 169 0.70 0.31 -13.85
N VAL A 170 0.32 1.44 -14.46
CA VAL A 170 1.20 2.62 -14.55
C VAL A 170 1.39 3.23 -13.17
N ALA A 171 0.33 3.38 -12.39
CA ALA A 171 0.42 3.91 -11.04
C ALA A 171 1.24 3.00 -10.10
N PHE A 172 1.05 1.68 -10.16
CA PHE A 172 1.86 0.70 -9.42
C PHE A 172 3.35 0.79 -9.78
N SER A 173 3.68 1.05 -11.03
CA SER A 173 5.07 1.26 -11.45
C SER A 173 5.71 2.47 -10.75
N GLN A 174 4.95 3.55 -10.53
CA GLN A 174 5.44 4.73 -9.80
C GLN A 174 5.73 4.39 -8.34
N VAL A 175 4.87 3.61 -7.69
CA VAL A 175 5.11 3.19 -6.30
C VAL A 175 6.32 2.26 -6.19
N MET A 176 6.52 1.38 -7.18
CA MET A 176 7.71 0.51 -7.23
C MET A 176 9.00 1.29 -7.43
N LEU A 177 8.99 2.33 -8.29
CA LEU A 177 10.14 3.22 -8.48
C LEU A 177 10.46 3.99 -7.19
N ALA A 178 9.44 4.55 -6.53
CA ALA A 178 9.61 5.24 -5.25
C ALA A 178 10.17 4.29 -4.18
N MET A 179 9.72 3.04 -4.12
CA MET A 179 10.27 2.03 -3.21
C MET A 179 11.77 1.80 -3.47
N ASN A 180 12.18 1.69 -4.73
CA ASN A 180 13.59 1.51 -5.09
C ASN A 180 14.43 2.73 -4.69
N GLU A 181 13.93 3.95 -4.91
CA GLU A 181 14.58 5.19 -4.49
C GLU A 181 14.77 5.26 -2.97
N GLU A 182 13.70 5.02 -2.20
CA GLU A 182 13.76 5.03 -0.74
C GLU A 182 14.65 3.90 -0.17
N THR A 183 14.67 2.74 -0.84
CA THR A 183 15.57 1.64 -0.46
C THR A 183 17.03 2.03 -0.69
N ASN A 184 17.34 2.66 -1.83
CA ASN A 184 18.69 3.14 -2.12
C ASN A 184 19.12 4.25 -1.18
N ARG A 185 18.22 5.19 -0.86
CA ARG A 185 18.44 6.23 0.15
C ARG A 185 18.74 5.63 1.51
N MET A 186 18.00 4.60 1.91
CA MET A 186 18.23 3.87 3.16
C MET A 186 19.60 3.17 3.17
N ILE A 187 20.00 2.51 2.08
CA ILE A 187 21.30 1.84 1.94
C ILE A 187 22.44 2.86 2.05
N GLN A 188 22.35 4.00 1.37
CA GLN A 188 23.37 5.06 1.43
C GLN A 188 23.51 5.65 2.83
N MET A 189 22.38 5.92 3.50
CA MET A 189 22.37 6.39 4.88
C MET A 189 23.06 5.41 5.83
N LEU A 190 22.83 4.10 5.67
CA LEU A 190 23.49 3.07 6.48
C LEU A 190 24.98 2.89 6.12
N GLY A 191 25.36 3.14 4.87
CA GLY A 191 26.74 3.10 4.38
C GLY A 191 27.60 4.28 4.86
N GLY A 192 27.00 5.32 5.45
CA GLY A 192 27.71 6.51 5.92
C GLY A 192 28.07 7.50 4.81
N SER A 193 27.59 7.29 3.59
CA SER A 193 27.63 8.30 2.53
C SER A 193 26.49 9.29 2.78
N HIS A 194 26.79 10.42 3.40
CA HIS A 194 25.87 11.56 3.37
C HIS A 194 25.71 12.03 1.91
N PRO A 195 24.47 12.22 1.41
CA PRO A 195 24.26 13.03 0.21
C PRO A 195 24.64 14.50 0.46
#